data_AF-A0A952EAA8-F1
#
_entry.id   AF-A0A952EAA8-F1
#
_cell.length_a   1.000
_cell.length_b   1.000
_cell.length_c   1.000
_cell.angle_alpha   90.00
_cell.angle_beta   90.00
_cell.angle_gamma   90.00
#
_symmetry.space_group_name_H-M   'P 1'
#
loop_
_entity.id
_entity.type
_entity.pdbx_description
1 polymer ?
#
loop_
_entity_poly.entity_id
_entity_poly.type
_entity_poly.pdbx_seq_one_letter_code
_entity_poly.pdbx_strand_id
1 'polypeptide(L)'
;MIDLTEEYLTTEPEELAKKLSEKEMSTQLRKFYDDFKVLERRLDTLPDKGQERETIFRTGILPLIKFSKSKVAYHYARALFPQIFKTEIDRQIDRVKTEKDFRNFMLYYQALIGFYKYYRTMKEAEQKSHRGRQHRYDNTHGYSRGGRR
;
A
#
# COMPACT_ATOMS: atom_id res chain seq x y z
N MET A 1 0.85 1.41 20.99
CA MET A 1 2.21 1.81 20.62
C MET A 1 2.62 0.90 19.48
N ILE A 2 3.34 1.43 18.51
CA ILE A 2 3.87 0.68 17.38
C ILE A 2 5.34 0.42 17.69
N ASP A 3 5.65 -0.81 18.05
CA ASP A 3 7.03 -1.24 18.27
C ASP A 3 7.67 -1.56 16.93
N LEU A 4 8.89 -1.06 16.74
CA LEU A 4 9.66 -1.30 15.53
C LEU A 4 10.34 -2.66 15.65
N THR A 5 9.69 -3.69 15.11
CA THR A 5 10.24 -5.04 15.01
C THR A 5 10.54 -5.38 13.55
N GLU A 6 11.40 -6.37 13.33
CA GLU A 6 11.67 -6.90 11.99
C GLU A 6 10.37 -7.37 11.33
N GLU A 7 9.57 -8.19 12.03
CA GLU A 7 8.29 -8.72 11.55
C GLU A 7 7.32 -7.61 11.11
N TYR A 8 7.27 -6.50 11.86
CA TYR A 8 6.42 -5.36 11.53
C TYR A 8 6.87 -4.66 10.24
N LEU A 9 8.16 -4.68 9.90
CA LEU A 9 8.67 -4.05 8.67
C LEU A 9 8.77 -5.01 7.48
N THR A 10 8.74 -6.32 7.70
CA THR A 10 8.91 -7.34 6.66
C THR A 10 7.64 -8.15 6.46
N THR A 11 7.33 -9.06 7.37
CA THR A 11 6.28 -10.07 7.22
C THR A 11 4.87 -9.47 7.16
N GLU A 12 4.52 -8.58 8.08
CA GLU A 12 3.17 -7.98 8.10
C GLU A 12 2.82 -7.23 6.79
N PRO A 13 3.64 -6.27 6.30
CA PRO A 13 3.34 -5.54 5.08
C PRO A 13 3.42 -6.44 3.83
N GLU A 14 4.28 -7.46 3.83
CA GLU A 14 4.39 -8.41 2.72
C GLU A 14 3.12 -9.26 2.57
N GLU A 15 2.61 -9.81 3.66
CA GLU A 15 1.39 -10.63 3.65
C GLU A 15 0.16 -9.82 3.24
N LEU A 16 0.08 -8.55 3.66
CA LEU A 16 -0.94 -7.64 3.16
C LEU A 16 -0.76 -7.37 1.66
N ALA A 17 0.46 -7.04 1.22
CA ALA A 17 0.77 -6.76 -0.19
C ALA A 17 0.39 -7.92 -1.12
N LYS A 18 0.69 -9.17 -0.75
CA LYS A 18 0.29 -10.37 -1.49
C LYS A 18 -1.21 -10.38 -1.74
N LYS A 19 -2.01 -10.16 -0.70
CA LYS A 19 -3.49 -10.14 -0.78
C LYS A 19 -4.02 -8.97 -1.61
N LEU A 20 -3.35 -7.82 -1.57
CA LEU A 20 -3.76 -6.64 -2.34
C LEU A 20 -3.39 -6.71 -3.83
N SER A 21 -2.34 -7.47 -4.19
CA SER A 21 -1.81 -7.54 -5.56
C SER A 21 -2.80 -8.04 -6.62
N GLU A 22 -3.92 -8.64 -6.19
CA GLU A 22 -5.03 -9.04 -7.09
C GLU A 22 -5.66 -7.86 -7.82
N LYS A 23 -5.72 -6.68 -7.19
CA LYS A 23 -6.38 -5.50 -7.73
C LYS A 23 -5.38 -4.38 -7.95
N GLU A 24 -5.58 -3.62 -9.02
CA GLU A 24 -4.73 -2.47 -9.30
C GLU A 24 -5.01 -1.32 -8.32
N MET A 25 -4.02 -1.04 -7.48
CA MET A 25 -4.08 -0.06 -6.40
C MET A 25 -2.87 0.89 -6.36
N SER A 26 -1.92 0.82 -7.31
CA SER A 26 -0.65 1.58 -7.24
C SER A 26 -0.87 3.07 -7.00
N THR A 27 -1.80 3.68 -7.76
CA THR A 27 -2.11 5.11 -7.65
C THR A 27 -2.75 5.46 -6.32
N GLN A 28 -3.61 4.59 -5.80
CA GLN A 28 -4.29 4.83 -4.51
C GLN A 28 -3.30 4.74 -3.35
N LEU A 29 -2.48 3.67 -3.33
CA LEU A 29 -1.47 3.47 -2.29
C LEU A 29 -0.50 4.65 -2.20
N ARG A 30 -0.01 5.12 -3.35
CA ARG A 30 0.87 6.29 -3.44
C ARG A 30 0.17 7.56 -2.94
N LYS A 31 -1.05 7.84 -3.39
CA LYS A 31 -1.80 9.03 -2.98
C LYS A 31 -1.96 9.13 -1.46
N PHE A 32 -2.33 8.02 -0.80
CA PHE A 32 -2.46 7.98 0.66
C PHE A 32 -1.11 8.14 1.36
N TYR A 33 -0.06 7.53 0.84
CA TYR A 33 1.29 7.70 1.39
C TYR A 33 1.77 9.16 1.28
N ASP A 34 1.53 9.81 0.16
CA ASP A 34 1.89 11.22 -0.06
C ASP A 34 1.15 12.13 0.93
N ASP A 35 -0.13 11.86 1.21
CA ASP A 35 -0.91 12.57 2.23
C ASP A 35 -0.26 12.44 3.62
N PHE A 36 0.19 11.25 4.02
CA PHE A 36 0.92 11.08 5.28
C PHE A 36 2.32 11.71 5.23
N LYS A 37 2.99 11.68 4.08
CA LYS A 37 4.32 12.28 3.91
C LYS A 37 4.29 13.79 4.07
N VAL A 38 3.21 14.45 3.69
CA VAL A 38 3.00 15.89 3.97
C VAL A 38 2.95 16.15 5.48
N LEU A 39 2.25 15.30 6.25
CA LEU A 39 2.20 15.41 7.71
C LEU A 39 3.57 15.14 8.35
N GLU A 40 4.31 14.17 7.81
CA GLU A 40 5.67 13.88 8.26
C GLU A 40 6.62 15.06 7.99
N ARG A 41 6.57 15.67 6.81
CA ARG A 41 7.36 16.87 6.51
C ARG A 41 7.03 18.03 7.45
N ARG A 42 5.75 18.22 7.77
CA ARG A 42 5.32 19.25 8.75
C ARG A 42 5.91 18.96 10.13
N LEU A 43 6.02 17.70 10.52
CA LEU A 43 6.67 17.29 11.77
C LEU A 43 8.19 17.57 11.74
N ASP A 44 8.84 17.37 10.59
CA ASP A 44 10.27 17.68 10.39
C ASP A 44 10.58 19.17 10.53
N THR A 45 9.61 20.06 10.27
CA THR A 45 9.78 21.52 10.44
C THR A 45 9.67 22.01 11.88
N LEU A 46 9.27 21.15 12.82
CA LEU A 46 9.16 21.53 14.23
C LEU A 46 10.54 21.55 14.91
N PRO A 47 10.72 22.34 15.98
CA PRO A 47 11.94 22.33 16.79
C PRO A 47 12.34 20.91 17.20
N ASP A 48 13.65 20.63 17.26
CA ASP A 48 14.19 19.27 17.38
C ASP A 48 13.66 18.51 18.61
N LYS A 49 13.49 19.19 19.75
CA LYS A 49 13.04 18.58 21.00
C LYS A 49 12.29 19.58 21.88
N GLY A 50 11.36 19.07 22.69
CA GLY A 50 10.70 19.85 23.75
C GLY A 50 9.22 19.52 23.90
N GLN A 51 8.65 19.96 25.02
CA GLN A 51 7.24 19.79 25.33
C GLN A 51 6.31 20.50 24.35
N GLU A 52 6.80 21.56 23.70
CA GLU A 52 6.12 22.24 22.60
C GLU A 52 5.96 21.34 21.37
N ARG A 53 7.00 20.59 20.97
CA ARG A 53 6.95 19.65 19.84
C ARG A 53 5.89 18.57 20.07
N GLU A 54 5.90 17.96 21.25
CA GLU A 54 4.90 16.95 21.62
C GLU A 54 3.48 17.54 21.64
N THR A 55 3.32 18.76 22.14
CA THR A 55 2.03 19.45 22.16
C THR A 55 1.52 19.70 20.73
N ILE A 56 2.36 20.23 19.84
CA ILE A 56 2.01 20.48 18.44
C ILE A 56 1.68 19.17 17.71
N PHE A 57 2.44 18.10 17.95
CA PHE A 57 2.12 16.80 17.40
C PHE A 57 0.73 16.36 17.87
N ARG A 58 0.46 16.38 19.18
CA ARG A 58 -0.79 15.89 19.78
C ARG A 58 -2.02 16.70 19.35
N THR A 59 -1.91 18.02 19.25
CA THR A 59 -3.05 18.91 18.96
C THR A 59 -3.20 19.25 17.48
N GLY A 60 -2.11 19.20 16.70
CA GLY A 60 -2.10 19.65 15.31
C GLY A 60 -1.90 18.54 14.27
N ILE A 61 -1.07 17.54 14.55
CA ILE A 61 -0.71 16.50 13.57
C ILE A 61 -1.49 15.21 13.79
N LEU A 62 -1.55 14.72 15.03
CA LEU A 62 -2.25 13.49 15.39
C LEU A 62 -3.72 13.49 14.97
N PRO A 63 -4.50 14.58 15.16
CA PRO A 63 -5.88 14.63 14.69
C PRO A 63 -5.98 14.50 13.16
N LEU A 64 -5.04 15.07 12.41
CA LEU A 64 -5.00 14.95 10.95
C LEU A 64 -4.66 13.53 10.50
N ILE A 65 -3.77 12.84 11.21
CA ILE A 65 -3.49 11.41 10.98
C ILE A 65 -4.76 10.58 11.20
N LYS A 66 -5.48 10.82 12.32
CA LYS A 66 -6.75 10.13 12.60
C LYS A 66 -7.83 10.48 11.56
N PHE A 67 -7.87 11.73 11.12
CA PHE A 67 -8.81 12.19 10.10
C PHE A 67 -8.64 11.46 8.77
N SER A 68 -7.43 10.97 8.44
CA SER A 68 -7.20 10.16 7.23
C SER A 68 -8.12 8.93 7.13
N LYS A 69 -8.65 8.39 8.24
CA LYS A 69 -9.68 7.33 8.22
C LYS A 69 -10.93 7.73 7.42
N SER A 70 -11.32 9.02 7.46
CA SER A 70 -12.45 9.52 6.65
C SER A 70 -12.18 9.41 5.15
N LYS A 71 -10.96 9.74 4.72
CA LYS A 71 -10.52 9.59 3.33
C LYS A 71 -10.48 8.12 2.91
N VAL A 72 -9.97 7.25 3.78
CA VAL A 72 -9.98 5.80 3.55
C VAL A 72 -11.42 5.30 3.39
N ALA A 73 -12.33 5.67 4.30
CA ALA A 73 -13.74 5.29 4.20
C ALA A 73 -14.40 5.76 2.88
N TYR A 74 -14.11 6.99 2.44
CA TYR A 74 -14.63 7.52 1.18
C TYR A 74 -14.13 6.73 -0.04
N HIS A 75 -12.83 6.44 -0.11
CA HIS A 75 -12.27 5.67 -1.22
C HIS A 75 -12.74 4.21 -1.22
N TYR A 76 -12.96 3.61 -0.03
CA TYR A 76 -13.57 2.29 0.10
C TYR A 76 -15.00 2.27 -0.45
N ALA A 77 -15.82 3.25 -0.10
CA ALA A 77 -17.21 3.37 -0.58
C ALA A 77 -17.28 3.49 -2.11
N ARG A 78 -16.23 4.04 -2.74
CA ARG A 78 -16.08 4.10 -4.21
C ARG A 78 -15.51 2.82 -4.84
N ALA A 79 -15.43 1.73 -4.06
CA ALA A 79 -14.87 0.44 -4.47
C ALA A 79 -13.44 0.54 -5.07
N LEU A 80 -12.63 1.53 -4.65
CA LEU A 80 -11.29 1.74 -5.18
C LEU A 80 -10.25 0.76 -4.61
N PHE A 81 -10.55 0.13 -3.48
CA PHE A 81 -9.66 -0.85 -2.83
C PHE A 81 -10.47 -1.88 -2.01
N PRO A 82 -9.89 -3.03 -1.67
CA PRO A 82 -10.58 -4.08 -0.93
C PRO A 82 -10.72 -3.75 0.55
N GLN A 83 -11.71 -4.35 1.22
CA GLN A 83 -11.98 -4.17 2.65
C GLN A 83 -10.76 -4.47 3.53
N ILE A 84 -9.93 -5.45 3.15
CA ILE A 84 -8.73 -5.80 3.91
C ILE A 84 -7.75 -4.63 4.02
N PHE A 85 -7.60 -3.81 2.97
CA PHE A 85 -6.78 -2.60 3.02
C PHE A 85 -7.37 -1.57 3.99
N LYS A 86 -8.69 -1.34 3.91
CA LYS A 86 -9.38 -0.41 4.82
C LYS A 86 -9.13 -0.79 6.28
N THR A 87 -9.43 -2.04 6.62
CA THR A 87 -9.33 -2.53 8.00
C THR A 87 -7.90 -2.40 8.52
N GLU A 88 -6.92 -2.75 7.70
CA GLU A 88 -5.52 -2.72 8.12
C GLU A 88 -4.98 -1.30 8.28
N ILE A 89 -5.28 -0.39 7.35
CA ILE A 89 -4.88 1.01 7.48
C ILE A 89 -5.58 1.69 8.65
N ASP A 90 -6.87 1.44 8.87
CA ASP A 90 -7.59 1.94 10.04
C ASP A 90 -6.93 1.45 11.35
N ARG A 91 -6.56 0.16 11.41
CA ARG A 91 -5.85 -0.45 12.55
C ARG A 91 -4.52 0.26 12.80
N GLN A 92 -3.70 0.48 11.77
CA GLN A 92 -2.42 1.15 11.92
C GLN A 92 -2.59 2.61 12.36
N ILE A 93 -3.52 3.35 11.74
CA ILE A 93 -3.84 4.73 12.14
C ILE A 93 -4.25 4.78 13.61
N ASP A 94 -5.09 3.85 14.09
CA ASP A 94 -5.55 3.80 15.47
C ASP A 94 -4.41 3.55 16.48
N ARG A 95 -3.40 2.76 16.09
CA ARG A 95 -2.21 2.47 16.91
C ARG A 95 -1.26 3.67 17.08
N VAL A 96 -1.29 4.65 16.17
CA VAL A 96 -0.48 5.87 16.26
C VAL A 96 -0.94 6.73 17.44
N LYS A 97 -0.07 6.88 18.45
CA LYS A 97 -0.31 7.73 19.64
C LYS A 97 0.79 8.76 19.84
N THR A 98 2.00 8.44 19.42
CA THR A 98 3.20 9.27 19.57
C THR A 98 3.83 9.57 18.21
N GLU A 99 4.75 10.54 18.20
CA GLU A 99 5.57 10.83 17.02
C GLU A 99 6.32 9.59 16.53
N LYS A 100 6.91 8.84 17.46
CA LYS A 100 7.63 7.60 17.17
C LYS A 100 6.71 6.57 16.51
N ASP A 101 5.48 6.42 17.00
CA ASP A 101 4.52 5.51 16.36
C ASP A 101 4.24 5.93 14.92
N PHE A 102 4.10 7.24 14.67
CA PHE A 102 3.85 7.74 13.32
C PHE A 102 5.02 7.46 12.36
N ARG A 103 6.27 7.66 12.82
CA ARG A 103 7.47 7.29 12.03
C ARG A 103 7.50 5.80 11.72
N ASN A 104 7.22 4.95 12.71
CA ASN A 104 7.18 3.51 12.53
C ASN A 104 6.07 3.11 11.54
N PHE A 105 4.90 3.73 11.61
CA PHE A 105 3.84 3.57 10.63
C PHE A 105 4.27 3.98 9.21
N MET A 106 5.01 5.07 9.05
CA MET A 106 5.52 5.49 7.74
C MET A 106 6.45 4.45 7.12
N LEU A 107 7.34 3.84 7.92
CA LEU A 107 8.22 2.76 7.48
C LEU A 107 7.43 1.52 7.05
N TYR A 108 6.44 1.11 7.86
CA TYR A 108 5.51 0.03 7.50
C TYR A 108 4.81 0.29 6.16
N TYR A 109 4.29 1.50 5.97
CA TYR A 109 3.57 1.86 4.75
C TYR A 109 4.51 1.85 3.53
N GLN A 110 5.74 2.32 3.70
CA GLN A 110 6.75 2.26 2.64
C GLN A 110 7.08 0.81 2.24
N ALA A 111 7.25 -0.08 3.22
CA ALA A 111 7.45 -1.51 2.97
C ALA A 111 6.25 -2.13 2.22
N LEU A 112 5.03 -1.80 2.63
CA LEU A 112 3.79 -2.23 1.97
C LEU A 112 3.77 -1.83 0.48
N ILE A 113 4.12 -0.58 0.16
CA ILE A 113 4.21 -0.12 -1.25
C ILE A 113 5.24 -0.93 -2.03
N GLY A 114 6.42 -1.16 -1.44
CA GLY A 114 7.50 -1.92 -2.06
C GLY A 114 7.08 -3.35 -2.39
N PHE A 115 6.59 -4.09 -1.39
CA PHE A 115 6.10 -5.46 -1.59
C PHE A 115 4.90 -5.50 -2.54
N TYR A 116 3.97 -4.56 -2.46
CA TYR A 116 2.84 -4.50 -3.38
C TYR A 116 3.32 -4.37 -4.84
N LYS A 117 4.28 -3.49 -5.11
CA LYS A 117 4.84 -3.32 -6.46
C LYS A 117 5.54 -4.58 -6.95
N TYR A 118 6.28 -5.26 -6.06
CA TYR A 118 6.94 -6.53 -6.36
C TYR A 118 5.91 -7.60 -6.79
N TYR A 119 4.93 -7.89 -5.95
CA TYR A 119 3.92 -8.93 -6.24
C TYR A 119 3.06 -8.60 -7.45
N ARG A 120 2.72 -7.32 -7.65
CA ARG A 120 1.98 -6.90 -8.84
C ARG A 120 2.78 -7.14 -10.13
N THR A 121 4.07 -6.82 -10.12
CA THR A 121 4.95 -7.04 -11.27
C THR A 121 5.11 -8.54 -11.58
N MET A 122 5.21 -9.39 -10.55
CA MET A 122 5.30 -10.84 -10.75
C MET A 122 4.02 -11.42 -11.38
N LYS A 123 2.84 -11.03 -10.89
CA LYS A 123 1.56 -11.46 -11.48
C LYS A 123 1.39 -11.01 -12.93
N GLU A 124 1.79 -9.78 -13.25
CA GLU A 124 1.74 -9.28 -14.63
C GLU A 124 2.69 -10.06 -15.55
N ALA A 125 3.87 -10.48 -15.07
CA ALA A 125 4.79 -11.32 -15.82
C ALA A 125 4.20 -12.71 -16.09
N GLU A 126 3.64 -13.37 -15.06
CA GLU A 126 3.01 -14.68 -15.17
C GLU A 126 1.85 -14.69 -16.19
N GLN A 127 1.00 -13.67 -16.15
CA GLN A 127 -0.13 -13.51 -17.07
C GLN A 127 0.34 -13.32 -18.53
N LYS A 128 1.41 -12.57 -18.76
CA LYS A 128 2.01 -12.39 -20.08
C LYS A 128 2.62 -13.70 -20.61
N SER A 129 3.29 -14.47 -19.76
CA SER A 129 3.84 -15.77 -20.14
C SER A 129 2.75 -16.79 -20.51
N HIS A 130 1.62 -16.79 -19.81
CA HIS A 130 0.49 -17.66 -20.12
C HIS A 130 -0.20 -17.27 -21.44
N ARG A 131 -0.43 -15.97 -21.67
CA ARG A 131 -0.98 -15.46 -22.95
C ARG A 131 -0.05 -15.74 -24.13
N GLY A 132 1.26 -15.58 -23.95
CA GLY A 132 2.25 -15.88 -24.98
C GLY A 132 2.35 -17.36 -25.34
N ARG A 133 2.09 -18.27 -24.39
CA ARG A 133 2.02 -19.72 -24.65
C ARG A 133 0.73 -20.10 -25.39
N GLN A 134 -0.44 -19.60 -24.95
CA GLN A 134 -1.71 -19.87 -25.64
C GLN A 134 -1.69 -19.41 -27.11
N HIS A 135 -1.10 -18.24 -27.38
CA HIS A 135 -1.00 -17.71 -28.75
C HIS A 135 -0.07 -18.52 -29.66
N ARG A 136 0.89 -19.28 -29.11
CA ARG A 136 1.73 -20.22 -29.88
C ARG A 136 1.04 -21.56 -30.16
N TYR A 137 0.14 -22.01 -29.27
CA TYR A 137 -0.64 -23.23 -29.49
C TYR A 137 -1.69 -23.04 -30.59
N ASP A 138 -2.38 -21.89 -30.63
CA ASP A 138 -3.36 -21.58 -31.69
C ASP A 138 -2.69 -21.45 -33.08
N ASN A 139 -1.51 -20.83 -33.15
CA ASN A 139 -0.78 -20.68 -34.42
C ASN A 139 -0.14 -21.97 -34.94
N THR A 140 0.05 -22.98 -34.10
CA THR A 140 0.62 -24.28 -34.52
C THR A 140 -0.44 -25.31 -34.91
N HIS A 141 -1.71 -25.11 -34.53
CA HIS A 141 -2.81 -26.01 -34.90
C HIS A 141 -3.72 -25.44 -36.02
N GLY A 142 -3.45 -24.24 -36.53
CA GLY A 142 -4.22 -23.59 -37.61
C GLY A 142 -3.82 -23.97 -39.05
N TYR A 143 -2.73 -24.70 -39.27
CA TYR A 143 -2.27 -25.08 -40.63
C TYR A 143 -2.36 -26.60 -40.86
N SER A 144 -3.57 -27.14 -40.94
CA SER A 144 -3.83 -28.45 -41.55
C SER A 144 -5.26 -28.57 -42.06
N ARG A 145 -5.66 -27.69 -42.98
CA ARG A 145 -6.70 -27.98 -43.97
C ARG A 145 -6.41 -27.20 -45.25
N GLY A 146 -6.22 -27.91 -46.35
CA GLY A 146 -6.15 -27.29 -47.68
C GLY A 146 -5.24 -27.93 -48.71
N GLY A 147 -4.66 -29.11 -48.47
CA GLY A 147 -4.19 -29.96 -49.56
C GLY A 147 -5.35 -30.82 -50.07
N ARG A 148 -5.90 -30.52 -51.26
CA ARG A 148 -6.27 -31.49 -52.29
C ARG A 148 -7.01 -30.84 -53.46
N ARG A 149 -6.38 -31.03 -54.62
CA ARG A 149 -6.91 -31.18 -55.99
C ARG A 149 -7.32 -29.90 -56.70
#